data_AF-A0A9X0I6Z2-F1
#
_entry.id   AF-A0A9X0I6Z2-F1
#
_cell.length_a   1.000
_cell.length_b   1.000
_cell.length_c   1.000
_cell.angle_alpha   90.00
_cell.angle_beta   90.00
_cell.angle_gamma   90.00
#
_symmetry.space_group_name_H-M   'P 1'
#
loop_
_entity.id
_entity.type
_entity.pdbx_description
1 polymer ?
#
loop_
_entity_poly.entity_id
_entity_poly.type
_entity_poly.pdbx_seq_one_letter_code
_entity_poly.pdbx_strand_id
1 'polypeptide(L)'
;MSVQRPRVEVVTYDGLPAASGGAHGLRVRKPRLAWQAVQSFVDACVDPVGDPALALRLWKGGPPDVSEPLRQFAAATLGGPRTQDRTSTAWRVRPDAVDHVLGAIEDAGVAAVTEHGHPLASLVWDAEVRLLDARTGQPYDGVSPQMCGGFAVDGYGRLLGASGVRASVGTTASSLSLWLSLPGDERLAEAARRIQAHLAVRMSAKHWRRWRLTRDGSSYRSTRIPSPLTG
;
A
#
# COMPACT_ATOMS: atom_id res chain seq x y z
N MET A 1 -25.07 -30.61 10.74
CA MET A 1 -23.64 -31.00 10.61
C MET A 1 -22.84 -29.72 10.47
N SER A 2 -22.13 -29.26 11.51
CA SER A 2 -21.28 -28.07 11.37
C SER A 2 -20.07 -28.46 10.55
N VAL A 3 -19.88 -27.81 9.40
CA VAL A 3 -18.63 -27.93 8.64
C VAL A 3 -17.55 -27.33 9.55
N GLN A 4 -16.68 -28.20 10.06
CA GLN A 4 -15.57 -27.81 10.90
C GLN A 4 -14.62 -26.99 10.03
N ARG A 5 -14.76 -25.66 10.07
CA ARG A 5 -13.89 -24.76 9.33
C ARG A 5 -12.45 -25.04 9.75
N PRO A 6 -11.49 -25.16 8.82
CA PRO A 6 -10.09 -25.27 9.19
C PRO A 6 -9.74 -24.12 10.14
N ARG A 7 -8.92 -24.40 11.16
CA ARG A 7 -8.44 -23.35 12.07
C ARG A 7 -7.41 -22.51 11.33
N VAL A 8 -7.89 -21.57 10.53
CA VAL A 8 -7.05 -20.65 9.78
C VAL A 8 -6.44 -19.67 10.77
N GLU A 9 -5.12 -19.77 10.97
CA GLU A 9 -4.34 -18.73 11.64
C GLU A 9 -3.74 -17.80 10.59
N VAL A 10 -3.97 -16.50 10.74
CA VAL A 10 -3.40 -15.46 9.87
C VAL A 10 -2.56 -14.52 10.72
N VAL A 11 -1.43 -14.07 10.19
CA VAL A 11 -0.63 -13.01 10.78
C VAL A 11 -0.76 -11.76 9.94
N THR A 12 -1.06 -10.64 10.56
CA THR A 12 -1.11 -9.35 9.88
C THR A 12 0.13 -8.53 10.20
N TYR A 13 0.72 -7.91 9.17
CA TYR A 13 1.63 -6.79 9.32
C TYR A 13 0.92 -5.51 8.94
N ASP A 14 0.85 -4.58 9.89
CA ASP A 14 0.32 -3.25 9.66
C ASP A 14 1.46 -2.25 9.48
N GLY A 15 1.90 -2.02 8.24
CA GLY A 15 2.80 -0.92 7.90
C GLY A 15 2.14 0.46 8.03
N LEU A 16 0.90 0.50 8.53
CA LEU A 16 0.18 1.68 8.96
C LEU A 16 -0.22 1.54 10.43
N PRO A 17 0.57 2.05 11.37
CA PRO A 17 -0.10 2.96 12.28
C PRO A 17 0.86 4.07 12.65
N ALA A 18 0.68 5.19 11.97
CA ALA A 18 0.82 6.41 12.69
C ALA A 18 -0.55 6.68 13.33
N ALA A 19 -0.68 6.38 14.62
CA ALA A 19 -1.52 7.22 15.48
C ALA A 19 -0.97 8.69 15.54
N SER A 20 -0.32 9.15 14.46
CA SER A 20 0.67 10.23 14.34
C SER A 20 0.95 10.63 12.86
N GLY A 21 0.13 10.21 11.88
CA GLY A 21 0.28 10.54 10.44
C GLY A 21 1.56 10.12 9.66
N GLY A 22 1.64 8.89 9.13
CA GLY A 22 2.74 8.51 8.22
C GLY A 22 2.80 7.04 7.79
N ALA A 23 2.85 6.84 6.47
CA ALA A 23 3.28 5.62 5.79
C ALA A 23 4.82 5.47 5.85
N HIS A 24 5.40 4.34 5.43
CA HIS A 24 6.85 4.20 5.38
C HIS A 24 7.43 5.15 4.33
N GLY A 25 8.20 6.16 4.75
CA GLY A 25 8.92 7.04 3.83
C GLY A 25 9.94 6.26 3.01
N LEU A 26 9.78 6.26 1.69
CA LEU A 26 10.78 5.76 0.76
C LEU A 26 11.93 6.77 0.81
N ARG A 27 13.10 6.37 1.31
CA ARG A 27 14.29 7.25 1.41
C ARG A 27 14.94 7.54 0.05
N VAL A 28 14.15 7.42 -1.02
CA VAL A 28 14.54 7.62 -2.41
C VAL A 28 13.99 8.97 -2.85
N ARG A 29 14.89 9.90 -3.19
CA ARG A 29 14.52 11.28 -3.51
C ARG A 29 13.99 11.49 -4.92
N LYS A 30 14.33 10.59 -5.86
CA LYS A 30 13.89 10.71 -7.27
C LYS A 30 12.58 9.94 -7.48
N PRO A 31 11.50 10.60 -7.93
CA PRO A 31 10.20 9.97 -8.22
C PRO A 31 10.29 8.68 -9.04
N ARG A 32 11.01 8.66 -10.16
CA ARG A 32 11.16 7.43 -10.97
C ARG A 32 11.82 6.27 -10.23
N LEU A 33 12.88 6.56 -9.45
CA LEU A 33 13.54 5.51 -8.65
C LEU A 33 12.64 5.02 -7.51
N ALA A 34 11.86 5.91 -6.89
CA ALA A 34 10.88 5.54 -5.87
C ALA A 34 9.78 4.65 -6.47
N TRP A 35 9.31 4.98 -7.67
CA TRP A 35 8.36 4.15 -8.41
C TRP A 35 8.92 2.78 -8.77
N GLN A 36 10.14 2.70 -9.31
CA GLN A 36 10.81 1.44 -9.62
C GLN A 36 11.00 0.55 -8.39
N ALA A 37 11.29 1.14 -7.24
CA ALA A 37 11.39 0.42 -5.97
C ALA A 37 10.04 -0.17 -5.53
N VAL A 38 8.94 0.56 -5.75
CA VAL A 38 7.58 0.04 -5.50
C VAL A 38 7.25 -1.09 -6.48
N GLN A 39 7.52 -0.92 -7.77
CA GLN A 39 7.22 -1.94 -8.79
C GLN A 39 8.03 -3.22 -8.57
N SER A 40 9.33 -3.11 -8.23
CA SER A 40 10.15 -4.27 -7.86
C SER A 40 9.56 -5.09 -6.71
N PHE A 41 8.89 -4.45 -5.74
CA PHE A 41 8.18 -5.14 -4.68
C PHE A 41 6.87 -5.78 -5.18
N VAL A 42 6.07 -5.02 -5.92
CA VAL A 42 4.78 -5.47 -6.45
C VAL A 42 4.99 -6.71 -7.33
N ASP A 43 5.83 -6.60 -8.36
CA ASP A 43 6.10 -7.67 -9.32
C ASP A 43 6.63 -8.95 -8.66
N ALA A 44 7.43 -8.80 -7.60
CA ALA A 44 8.07 -9.92 -6.94
C ALA A 44 7.20 -10.59 -5.87
N CYS A 45 6.29 -9.87 -5.23
CA CYS A 45 5.65 -10.35 -3.99
C CYS A 45 4.13 -10.41 -4.04
N VAL A 46 3.48 -9.72 -4.99
CA VAL A 46 2.03 -9.51 -4.91
C VAL A 46 1.33 -9.81 -6.23
N ASP A 47 0.07 -10.25 -6.11
CA ASP A 47 -0.88 -10.45 -7.20
C ASP A 47 -2.07 -9.49 -6.98
N PRO A 48 -2.26 -8.46 -7.83
CA PRO A 48 -3.36 -7.51 -7.69
C PRO A 48 -4.74 -8.17 -7.77
N VAL A 49 -5.62 -7.83 -6.83
CA VAL A 49 -7.03 -8.23 -6.89
C VAL A 49 -7.79 -7.22 -7.74
N GLY A 50 -7.79 -7.45 -9.05
CA GLY A 50 -8.38 -6.56 -10.04
C GLY A 50 -7.45 -5.40 -10.42
N ASP A 51 -8.03 -4.38 -11.06
CA ASP A 51 -7.25 -3.25 -11.59
C ASP A 51 -6.81 -2.29 -10.48
N PRO A 52 -5.50 -2.05 -10.31
CA PRO A 52 -5.01 -1.05 -9.37
C PRO A 52 -5.54 0.35 -9.69
N ALA A 53 -5.84 1.12 -8.65
CA ALA A 53 -6.19 2.51 -8.80
C ALA A 53 -4.92 3.35 -8.93
N LEU A 54 -4.72 3.94 -10.11
CA LEU A 54 -3.66 4.91 -10.40
C LEU A 54 -4.24 6.32 -10.51
N ALA A 55 -3.66 7.27 -9.80
CA ALA A 55 -4.09 8.66 -9.83
C ALA A 55 -2.95 9.66 -9.64
N LEU A 56 -2.98 10.75 -10.40
CA LEU A 56 -2.23 11.96 -10.06
C LEU A 56 -3.08 12.75 -9.08
N ARG A 57 -2.53 13.11 -7.93
CA ARG A 57 -3.16 13.99 -6.95
C ARG A 57 -2.36 15.28 -6.83
N LEU A 58 -3.02 16.41 -7.00
CA LEU A 58 -2.47 17.74 -6.76
C LEU A 58 -3.18 18.36 -5.55
N TRP A 59 -2.42 18.69 -4.52
CA TRP A 59 -2.93 19.34 -3.32
C TRP A 59 -3.08 20.85 -3.53
N LYS A 60 -4.06 21.45 -2.85
CA LYS A 60 -4.22 22.90 -2.79
C LYS A 60 -3.21 23.52 -1.84
N GLY A 61 -3.01 24.84 -1.96
CA GLY A 61 -2.07 25.59 -1.12
C GLY A 61 -0.61 25.52 -1.56
N GLY A 62 -0.32 25.07 -2.80
CA GLY A 62 1.00 25.20 -3.41
C GLY A 62 1.18 26.51 -4.19
N PRO A 63 2.43 26.91 -4.49
CA PRO A 63 2.73 28.09 -5.30
C PRO A 63 2.00 28.06 -6.66
N PRO A 64 1.39 29.17 -7.12
CA PRO A 64 0.66 29.20 -8.39
C PRO A 64 1.54 28.88 -9.61
N ASP A 65 2.77 29.37 -9.62
CA ASP A 65 3.79 29.16 -10.66
C ASP A 65 4.21 27.69 -10.83
N VAL A 66 4.06 26.86 -9.79
CA VAL A 66 4.29 25.41 -9.86
C VAL A 66 2.99 24.62 -10.05
N SER A 67 1.93 25.01 -9.33
CA SER A 67 0.67 24.27 -9.34
C SER A 67 -0.12 24.42 -10.64
N GLU A 68 0.02 25.55 -11.34
CA GLU A 68 -0.68 25.80 -12.60
C GLU A 68 -0.13 24.98 -13.77
N PRO A 69 1.20 24.91 -14.01
CA PRO A 69 1.77 23.98 -14.99
C PRO A 69 1.36 22.52 -14.76
N LEU A 70 1.31 22.07 -13.50
CA LEU A 70 0.86 20.72 -13.16
C LEU A 70 -0.63 20.49 -13.51
N ARG A 71 -1.50 21.49 -13.31
CA ARG A 71 -2.91 21.43 -13.74
C ARG A 71 -3.04 21.36 -15.25
N GLN A 72 -2.29 22.20 -15.97
CA GLN A 72 -2.29 22.23 -17.43
C GLN A 72 -1.79 20.89 -18.01
N PHE A 73 -0.69 20.36 -17.47
CA PHE A 73 -0.19 19.03 -17.80
C PHE A 73 -1.27 17.95 -17.59
N ALA A 74 -1.93 17.95 -16.43
CA ALA A 74 -2.95 16.97 -16.11
C ALA A 74 -4.16 17.07 -17.07
N ALA A 75 -4.61 18.28 -17.38
CA ALA A 75 -5.71 18.49 -18.34
C ALA A 75 -5.34 17.99 -19.74
N ALA A 76 -4.14 18.27 -20.21
CA ALA A 76 -3.67 17.87 -21.54
C ALA A 76 -3.42 16.35 -21.66
N THR A 77 -2.89 15.72 -20.61
CA THR A 77 -2.40 14.33 -20.66
C THR A 77 -3.42 13.32 -20.13
N LEU A 78 -4.17 13.71 -19.09
CA LEU A 78 -5.07 12.82 -18.33
C LEU A 78 -6.55 13.16 -18.54
N GLY A 79 -6.85 14.31 -19.17
CA GLY A 79 -8.21 14.80 -19.38
C GLY A 79 -8.79 15.47 -18.13
N GLY A 80 -10.11 15.33 -17.94
CA GLY A 80 -10.82 15.95 -16.82
C GLY A 80 -10.47 15.35 -15.45
N PRO A 81 -10.60 16.13 -14.36
CA PRO A 81 -10.41 15.61 -13.02
C PRO A 81 -11.45 14.52 -12.71
N ARG A 82 -11.01 13.44 -12.08
CA ARG A 82 -11.89 12.39 -11.56
C ARG A 82 -12.57 12.85 -10.28
N THR A 83 -11.84 13.58 -9.44
CA THR A 83 -12.34 14.03 -8.13
C THR A 83 -11.72 15.38 -7.81
N GLN A 84 -12.54 16.26 -7.26
CA GLN A 84 -12.10 17.56 -6.77
C GLN A 84 -12.78 17.80 -5.43
N ASP A 85 -11.99 18.04 -4.40
CA ASP A 85 -12.49 18.31 -3.05
C ASP A 85 -11.88 19.60 -2.48
N ARG A 86 -12.08 19.84 -1.18
CA ARG A 86 -11.59 21.06 -0.52
C ARG A 86 -10.07 21.13 -0.42
N THR A 87 -9.35 20.02 -0.51
CA THR A 87 -7.91 19.94 -0.24
C THR A 87 -7.09 19.49 -1.44
N SER A 88 -7.70 18.87 -2.45
CA SER A 88 -6.98 18.33 -3.61
C SER A 88 -7.85 18.20 -4.85
N THR A 89 -7.18 18.05 -6.00
CA THR A 89 -7.76 17.59 -7.25
C THR A 89 -7.02 16.32 -7.68
N ALA A 90 -7.75 15.34 -8.20
CA ALA A 90 -7.18 14.08 -8.63
C ALA A 90 -7.67 13.67 -10.02
N TRP A 91 -6.75 13.13 -10.81
CA TRP A 91 -6.98 12.61 -12.17
C TRP A 91 -6.67 11.13 -12.18
N ARG A 92 -7.45 10.36 -12.95
CA ARG A 92 -7.11 8.95 -13.22
C ARG A 92 -5.85 8.93 -14.08
N VAL A 93 -4.90 8.08 -13.70
CA VAL A 93 -3.69 7.83 -14.50
C VAL A 93 -3.83 6.45 -15.12
N ARG A 94 -3.67 6.36 -16.44
CA ARG A 94 -3.58 5.08 -17.13
C ARG A 94 -2.13 4.56 -17.05
N PRO A 95 -1.90 3.24 -17.14
CA PRO A 95 -0.54 2.68 -17.07
C PRO A 95 0.45 3.31 -18.07
N ASP A 96 0.01 3.60 -19.29
CA ASP A 96 0.81 4.22 -20.36
C ASP A 96 1.19 5.69 -20.07
N ALA A 97 0.50 6.36 -19.14
CA ALA A 97 0.76 7.76 -18.77
C ALA A 97 1.65 7.91 -17.54
N VAL A 98 2.04 6.81 -16.88
CA VAL A 98 2.80 6.84 -15.62
C VAL A 98 4.13 7.58 -15.78
N ASP A 99 4.89 7.31 -16.84
CA ASP A 99 6.20 7.94 -17.04
C ASP A 99 6.11 9.44 -17.32
N HIS A 100 5.05 9.90 -17.99
CA HIS A 100 4.78 11.32 -18.18
C HIS A 100 4.44 12.00 -16.86
N VAL A 101 3.62 11.36 -16.03
CA VAL A 101 3.24 11.90 -14.70
C VAL A 101 4.46 11.99 -13.79
N LEU A 102 5.31 10.95 -13.77
CA LEU A 102 6.55 10.98 -13.00
C LEU A 102 7.51 12.07 -13.50
N GLY A 103 7.58 12.29 -14.82
CA GLY A 103 8.31 13.42 -15.42
C GLY A 103 7.79 14.77 -14.92
N ALA A 104 6.47 14.98 -14.97
CA ALA A 104 5.87 16.23 -14.48
C ALA A 104 6.10 16.47 -12.97
N ILE A 105 6.11 15.40 -12.16
CA ILE A 105 6.44 15.47 -10.72
C ILE A 105 7.93 15.81 -10.52
N GLU A 106 8.82 15.27 -11.36
CA GLU A 106 10.26 15.59 -11.35
C GLU A 106 10.52 17.05 -11.76
N ASP A 107 9.87 17.52 -12.82
CA ASP A 107 10.03 18.88 -13.37
C ASP A 107 9.50 19.96 -12.42
N ALA A 108 8.46 19.66 -11.63
CA ALA A 108 7.98 20.55 -10.58
C ALA A 108 9.05 20.85 -9.51
N GLY A 109 10.03 19.96 -9.35
CA GLY A 109 11.18 20.15 -8.50
C GLY A 109 10.92 19.93 -7.00
N VAL A 110 12.01 19.84 -6.25
CA VAL A 110 12.01 19.49 -4.80
C VAL A 110 11.48 20.59 -3.88
N ALA A 111 11.21 21.79 -4.41
CA ALA A 111 10.60 22.90 -3.67
C ALA A 111 9.06 22.91 -3.81
N ALA A 112 8.49 22.04 -4.65
CA ALA A 112 7.05 21.94 -4.88
C ALA A 112 6.34 21.31 -3.68
N VAL A 113 6.09 22.12 -2.65
CA VAL A 113 5.34 21.76 -1.45
C VAL A 113 4.07 22.58 -1.31
N THR A 114 3.10 22.06 -0.56
CA THR A 114 1.98 22.84 -0.03
C THR A 114 2.46 23.82 1.04
N GLU A 115 1.63 24.79 1.44
CA GLU A 115 1.84 25.68 2.58
C GLU A 115 2.15 24.97 3.91
N HIS A 116 1.74 23.70 4.04
CA HIS A 116 2.04 22.85 5.21
C HIS A 116 3.28 21.95 5.04
N GLY A 117 4.08 22.15 3.99
CA GLY A 117 5.30 21.39 3.74
C GLY A 117 5.10 19.96 3.19
N HIS A 118 3.87 19.55 2.86
CA HIS A 118 3.59 18.28 2.19
C HIS A 118 3.93 18.32 0.71
N PRO A 119 4.19 17.17 0.04
CA PRO A 119 4.35 17.12 -1.41
C PRO A 119 3.17 17.77 -2.11
N LEU A 120 3.44 18.70 -3.05
CA LEU A 120 2.40 19.40 -3.79
C LEU A 120 1.62 18.44 -4.71
N ALA A 121 2.34 17.55 -5.39
CA ALA A 121 1.75 16.54 -6.24
C ALA A 121 2.30 15.14 -5.93
N SER A 122 1.46 14.13 -6.12
CA SER A 122 1.83 12.73 -5.99
C SER A 122 1.16 11.86 -7.04
N LEU A 123 1.93 10.93 -7.61
CA LEU A 123 1.38 9.73 -8.24
C LEU A 123 1.01 8.75 -7.11
N VAL A 124 -0.25 8.39 -7.04
CA VAL A 124 -0.80 7.45 -6.06
C VAL A 124 -1.17 6.16 -6.79
N TRP A 125 -0.65 5.05 -6.29
CA TRP A 125 -1.06 3.70 -6.66
C TRP A 125 -1.65 3.02 -5.43
N ASP A 126 -2.87 2.49 -5.55
CA ASP A 126 -3.62 1.87 -4.46
C ASP A 126 -4.25 0.58 -4.97
N ALA A 127 -3.97 -0.55 -4.32
CA ALA A 127 -4.45 -1.85 -4.75
C ALA A 127 -4.75 -2.77 -3.56
N GLU A 128 -5.85 -3.50 -3.67
CA GLU A 128 -6.00 -4.77 -2.97
C GLU A 128 -5.09 -5.81 -3.65
N VAL A 129 -4.39 -6.61 -2.86
CA VAL A 129 -3.42 -7.58 -3.36
C VAL A 129 -3.50 -8.88 -2.60
N ARG A 130 -3.01 -9.96 -3.20
CA ARG A 130 -2.69 -11.23 -2.55
C ARG A 130 -1.18 -11.37 -2.48
N LEU A 131 -0.67 -11.91 -1.39
CA LEU A 131 0.76 -12.22 -1.28
C LEU A 131 1.07 -13.55 -1.95
N LEU A 132 2.12 -13.57 -2.76
CA LEU A 132 2.58 -14.75 -3.47
C LEU A 132 3.50 -15.62 -2.60
N ASP A 133 3.27 -16.92 -2.64
CA ASP A 133 4.18 -17.95 -2.15
C ASP A 133 5.39 -18.06 -3.09
N ALA A 134 6.59 -18.06 -2.53
CA ALA A 134 7.85 -18.10 -3.30
C ALA A 134 8.04 -19.43 -4.02
N ARG A 135 7.53 -20.50 -3.43
CA ARG A 135 7.73 -21.87 -3.89
C ARG A 135 6.82 -22.21 -5.04
N THR A 136 5.60 -21.68 -5.03
CA THR A 136 4.56 -22.04 -6.00
C THR A 136 4.27 -20.93 -7.02
N GLY A 137 4.65 -19.68 -6.71
CA GLY A 137 4.27 -18.51 -7.51
C GLY A 137 2.77 -18.21 -7.45
N GLN A 138 2.02 -18.88 -6.58
CA GLN A 138 0.58 -18.68 -6.39
C GLN A 138 0.32 -17.91 -5.09
N PRO A 139 -0.83 -17.24 -4.95
CA PRO A 139 -1.26 -16.70 -3.67
C PRO A 139 -1.20 -17.74 -2.53
N TYR A 140 -0.81 -17.32 -1.32
CA TYR A 140 -0.77 -18.23 -0.17
C TYR A 140 -2.12 -18.89 0.10
N ASP A 141 -2.13 -20.22 0.05
CA ASP A 141 -3.33 -20.98 0.41
C ASP A 141 -3.72 -20.77 1.88
N GLY A 142 -5.03 -20.66 2.11
CA GLY A 142 -5.62 -20.38 3.42
C GLY A 142 -5.62 -18.90 3.83
N VAL A 143 -5.07 -17.98 3.01
CA VAL A 143 -5.02 -16.55 3.34
C VAL A 143 -5.96 -15.75 2.43
N SER A 144 -7.21 -15.62 2.85
CA SER A 144 -8.20 -14.76 2.17
C SER A 144 -9.31 -14.30 3.11
N PRO A 145 -10.04 -13.22 2.77
CA PRO A 145 -11.23 -12.82 3.50
C PRO A 145 -12.27 -13.92 3.64
N GLN A 146 -12.46 -14.72 2.59
CA GLN A 146 -13.43 -15.81 2.57
C GLN A 146 -13.04 -16.91 3.56
N MET A 147 -11.75 -17.27 3.63
CA MET A 147 -11.23 -18.23 4.60
C MET A 147 -11.32 -17.72 6.04
N CYS A 148 -11.33 -16.39 6.22
CA CYS A 148 -11.54 -15.73 7.51
C CYS A 148 -13.01 -15.40 7.80
N GLY A 149 -13.96 -15.90 7.00
CA GLY A 149 -15.39 -15.66 7.17
C GLY A 149 -15.81 -14.19 7.03
N GLY A 150 -15.03 -13.36 6.33
CA GLY A 150 -15.30 -11.93 6.16
C GLY A 150 -15.09 -11.12 7.43
N PHE A 151 -14.25 -11.59 8.37
CA PHE A 151 -14.04 -10.91 9.65
C PHE A 151 -13.45 -9.50 9.45
N ALA A 152 -14.17 -8.48 9.91
CA ALA A 152 -13.70 -7.09 9.92
C ALA A 152 -12.68 -6.87 11.03
N VAL A 153 -11.52 -6.34 10.67
CA VAL A 153 -10.41 -6.05 11.60
C VAL A 153 -10.62 -4.71 12.31
N ASP A 154 -11.18 -3.73 11.61
CA ASP A 154 -11.43 -2.38 12.11
C ASP A 154 -12.72 -1.78 11.54
N GLY A 155 -13.06 -0.58 12.00
CA GLY A 155 -14.22 0.18 11.51
C GLY A 155 -14.00 0.85 10.15
N TYR A 156 -12.85 0.63 9.50
CA TYR A 156 -12.47 1.28 8.24
C TYR A 156 -12.58 0.32 7.04
N GLY A 157 -13.19 -0.85 7.24
CA GLY A 157 -13.47 -1.81 6.19
C GLY A 157 -12.33 -2.80 5.91
N ARG A 158 -11.27 -2.84 6.73
CA ARG A 158 -10.22 -3.85 6.58
C ARG A 158 -10.77 -5.22 6.96
N LEU A 159 -10.56 -6.21 6.08
CA LEU A 159 -10.90 -7.60 6.33
C LEU A 159 -9.65 -8.42 6.68
N LEU A 160 -9.78 -9.36 7.61
CA LEU A 160 -8.73 -10.32 7.90
C LEU A 160 -8.52 -11.24 6.70
N GLY A 161 -7.27 -11.50 6.32
CA GLY A 161 -6.94 -12.27 5.12
C GLY A 161 -6.86 -11.43 3.84
N ALA A 162 -7.37 -10.19 3.83
CA ALA A 162 -7.08 -9.24 2.76
C ALA A 162 -5.70 -8.62 2.96
N SER A 163 -5.04 -8.27 1.85
CA SER A 163 -3.86 -7.39 1.86
C SER A 163 -4.11 -6.19 0.96
N GLY A 164 -3.47 -5.07 1.29
CA GLY A 164 -3.55 -3.83 0.54
C GLY A 164 -2.22 -3.10 0.57
N VAL A 165 -1.88 -2.48 -0.56
CA VAL A 165 -0.65 -1.73 -0.74
C VAL A 165 -1.02 -0.39 -1.35
N ARG A 166 -0.49 0.68 -0.77
CA ARG A 166 -0.64 2.02 -1.30
C ARG A 166 0.69 2.73 -1.35
N ALA A 167 1.11 3.09 -2.55
CA ALA A 167 2.28 3.92 -2.80
C ALA A 167 1.85 5.35 -3.14
N SER A 168 2.60 6.33 -2.63
CA SER A 168 2.49 7.73 -3.03
C SER A 168 3.88 8.21 -3.39
N VAL A 169 4.12 8.48 -4.67
CA VAL A 169 5.38 9.03 -5.18
C VAL A 169 5.18 10.52 -5.44
N GLY A 170 5.72 11.34 -4.55
CA GLY A 170 5.48 12.79 -4.53
C GLY A 170 6.69 13.63 -4.94
N THR A 171 6.43 14.93 -5.14
CA THR A 171 7.44 15.95 -5.50
C THR A 171 8.60 16.04 -4.50
N THR A 172 8.33 15.89 -3.20
CA THR A 172 9.36 16.02 -2.15
C THR A 172 9.54 14.80 -1.27
N ALA A 173 8.53 13.94 -1.21
CA ALA A 173 8.55 12.72 -0.41
C ALA A 173 7.73 11.63 -1.10
N SER A 174 8.25 10.41 -1.01
CA SER A 174 7.54 9.22 -1.44
C SER A 174 7.28 8.31 -0.25
N SER A 175 6.18 7.57 -0.25
CA SER A 175 5.82 6.69 0.85
C SER A 175 5.10 5.43 0.40
N LEU A 176 5.18 4.38 1.23
CA LEU A 176 4.56 3.09 1.03
C LEU A 176 3.79 2.67 2.29
N SER A 177 2.50 2.44 2.11
CA SER A 177 1.57 1.97 3.13
C SER A 177 1.25 0.50 2.88
N LEU A 178 1.29 -0.31 3.93
CA LEU A 178 1.13 -1.76 3.82
C LEU A 178 0.10 -2.24 4.84
N TRP A 179 -0.87 -3.01 4.38
CA TRP A 179 -1.68 -3.91 5.21
C TRP A 179 -1.51 -5.30 4.64
N LEU A 180 -0.80 -6.19 5.32
CA LEU A 180 -0.45 -7.49 4.77
C LEU A 180 -1.02 -8.60 5.64
N SER A 181 -1.71 -9.56 5.03
CA SER A 181 -2.13 -10.82 5.66
C SER A 181 -1.22 -11.95 5.18
N LEU A 182 -0.54 -12.60 6.11
CA LEU A 182 0.44 -13.68 5.91
C LEU A 182 -0.05 -14.98 6.55
N PRO A 183 0.44 -16.15 6.10
CA PRO A 183 0.15 -17.42 6.76
C PRO A 183 0.61 -17.41 8.22
N GLY A 184 -0.18 -18.01 9.12
CA GLY A 184 0.13 -18.09 10.55
C GLY A 184 0.99 -19.27 10.99
N ASP A 185 1.38 -20.14 10.05
CA ASP A 185 2.11 -21.40 10.23
C ASP A 185 3.62 -21.27 9.92
N GLU A 186 4.31 -22.39 9.65
CA GLU A 186 5.75 -22.39 9.38
C GLU A 186 6.18 -21.51 8.19
N ARG A 187 5.26 -21.19 7.27
CA ARG A 187 5.55 -20.36 6.08
C ARG A 187 5.80 -18.89 6.43
N LEU A 188 5.38 -18.45 7.62
CA LEU A 188 5.41 -17.04 8.03
C LEU A 188 6.81 -16.40 7.92
N ALA A 189 7.84 -17.09 8.40
CA ALA A 189 9.19 -16.52 8.46
C ALA A 189 9.79 -16.35 7.05
N GLU A 190 9.56 -17.31 6.16
CA GLU A 190 9.96 -17.22 4.76
C GLU A 190 9.21 -16.11 4.03
N ALA A 191 7.89 -16.05 4.20
CA ALA A 191 7.04 -15.01 3.62
C ALA A 191 7.51 -13.60 4.02
N ALA A 192 7.74 -13.39 5.33
CA ALA A 192 8.23 -12.11 5.83
C ALA A 192 9.61 -11.75 5.28
N ARG A 193 10.55 -12.71 5.22
CA ARG A 193 11.90 -12.48 4.68
C ARG A 193 11.86 -12.10 3.19
N ARG A 194 11.05 -12.78 2.38
CA ARG A 194 10.86 -12.44 0.97
C ARG A 194 10.37 -11.01 0.82
N ILE A 195 9.29 -10.65 1.52
CA ILE A 195 8.74 -9.29 1.48
C ILE A 195 9.81 -8.27 1.88
N GLN A 196 10.54 -8.50 2.98
CA GLN A 196 11.61 -7.60 3.41
C GLN A 196 12.74 -7.47 2.38
N ALA A 197 13.08 -8.53 1.65
CA ALA A 197 14.13 -8.51 0.63
C ALA A 197 13.77 -7.63 -0.59
N HIS A 198 12.48 -7.49 -0.90
CA HIS A 198 12.01 -6.70 -2.03
C HIS A 198 11.49 -5.31 -1.65
N LEU A 199 11.19 -5.07 -0.37
CA LEU A 199 10.79 -3.75 0.11
C LEU A 199 11.98 -2.79 0.20
N ALA A 200 11.81 -1.59 -0.35
CA ALA A 200 12.76 -0.48 -0.17
C ALA A 200 12.70 0.18 1.23
N VAL A 201 11.98 -0.43 2.17
CA VAL A 201 11.83 0.02 3.55
C VAL A 201 11.97 -1.16 4.50
N ARG A 202 12.50 -0.89 5.69
CA ARG A 202 12.57 -1.90 6.74
C ARG A 202 11.22 -2.05 7.42
N MET A 203 10.72 -3.30 7.47
CA MET A 203 9.53 -3.64 8.23
C MET A 203 9.79 -3.46 9.72
N SER A 204 8.86 -2.83 10.41
CA SER A 204 8.95 -2.57 11.84
C SER A 204 8.68 -3.85 12.64
N ALA A 205 9.42 -4.05 13.74
CA ALA A 205 9.18 -5.17 14.63
C ALA A 205 7.88 -5.04 15.45
N LYS A 206 7.22 -3.88 15.45
CA LYS A 206 6.12 -3.55 16.37
C LYS A 206 4.72 -3.81 15.81
N HIS A 207 4.58 -4.08 14.51
CA HIS A 207 3.28 -4.10 13.82
C HIS A 207 2.78 -5.49 13.43
N TRP A 208 3.29 -6.53 14.10
CA TRP A 208 2.91 -7.91 13.84
C TRP A 208 1.84 -8.37 14.83
N ARG A 209 0.73 -8.90 14.30
CA ARG A 209 -0.36 -9.47 15.09
C ARG A 209 -0.75 -10.83 14.52
N ARG A 210 -0.88 -11.83 15.39
CA ARG A 210 -1.46 -13.14 15.06
C ARG A 210 -2.94 -13.15 15.41
N TRP A 211 -3.74 -13.64 14.48
CA TRP A 211 -5.18 -13.77 14.60
C TRP A 211 -5.55 -15.25 14.65
N ARG A 212 -6.31 -15.62 15.67
CA ARG A 212 -6.76 -16.99 15.90
C ARG A 212 -8.27 -17.01 16.05
N LEU A 213 -8.93 -17.91 15.34
CA LEU A 213 -10.35 -18.15 15.52
C LEU A 213 -10.62 -18.58 16.99
N THR A 214 -11.65 -18.01 17.60
CA THR A 214 -12.07 -18.37 18.96
C THR A 214 -12.58 -19.80 19.01
N ARG A 215 -12.61 -20.41 20.21
CA ARG A 215 -12.98 -21.83 20.37
C ARG A 215 -14.39 -22.14 19.86
N ASP A 216 -15.30 -21.19 20.02
CA ASP A 216 -16.68 -21.23 19.55
C ASP A 216 -16.84 -20.89 18.06
N GLY A 217 -15.76 -20.49 17.38
CA GLY A 217 -15.76 -20.18 15.95
C GLY A 217 -16.45 -18.86 15.58
N SER A 218 -16.84 -18.05 16.56
CA SER A 218 -17.66 -16.85 16.34
C SER A 218 -16.85 -15.60 16.01
N SER A 219 -15.56 -15.55 16.38
CA SER A 219 -14.73 -14.35 16.29
C SER A 219 -13.24 -14.69 16.17
N TYR A 220 -12.40 -13.66 16.01
CA TYR A 220 -10.94 -13.80 16.04
C TYR A 220 -10.34 -13.05 17.23
N ARG A 221 -9.39 -13.69 17.90
CA ARG A 221 -8.55 -13.06 18.92
C ARG A 221 -7.23 -12.62 18.31
N SER A 222 -6.89 -11.34 18.48
CA SER A 222 -5.61 -10.77 18.07
C SER A 222 -4.60 -10.79 19.23
N THR A 223 -3.37 -11.23 18.95
CA THR A 223 -2.24 -11.13 19.87
C THR A 223 -1.03 -10.54 19.17
N ARG A 224 -0.36 -9.54 19.76
CA ARG A 224 0.93 -9.06 19.25
C ARG A 224 1.96 -10.18 19.31
N ILE A 225 2.77 -10.30 18.26
CA ILE A 225 3.88 -11.25 18.20
C ILE A 225 5.20 -10.50 17.94
N PRO A 226 6.36 -11.09 18.28
CA PRO A 226 7.65 -10.60 17.82
C PRO A 226 7.73 -10.60 16.28
N SER A 227 8.67 -9.84 15.75
CA SER A 227 8.95 -9.85 14.31
C SER A 227 9.33 -11.26 13.85
N PRO A 228 8.72 -11.80 12.79
CA PRO A 228 9.17 -13.05 12.17
C PRO A 228 10.57 -12.95 11.52
N LEU A 229 11.12 -11.72 11.43
CA LEU A 229 12.44 -11.43 10.86
C LEU A 229 13.58 -11.52 11.89
N THR A 230 13.29 -11.72 13.18
CA THR A 230 14.30 -11.76 14.25
C THR A 230 14.61 -13.18 14.74
N GLY A 231 14.34 -14.18 13.90
CA GLY A 231 14.70 -15.58 14.15
C GLY A 231 15.87 -16.03 13.29
#